data_AF-A0A090TA18-F1
#
_entry.id   AF-A0A090TA18-F1
#
_cell.length_a   1.000
_cell.length_b   1.000
_cell.length_c   1.000
_cell.angle_alpha   90.00
_cell.angle_beta   90.00
_cell.angle_gamma   90.00
#
_symmetry.space_group_name_H-M   'P 1'
#
loop_
_entity.id
_entity.type
_entity.pdbx_description
1 polymer ?
#
loop_
_entity_poly.entity_id
_entity_poly.type
_entity_poly.pdbx_seq_one_letter_code
_entity_poly.pdbx_strand_id
1 'polypeptide(L)' 'MTDMDSNGDGKLSKSEVRGPLKNDFSRIDRNNDGFISEDELPKPPMKK' A
#
# COMPACT_ATOMS: atom_id res chain seq x y z
N MET A 1 13.49 -2.58 -4.02
CA MET A 1 12.53 -3.30 -4.87
C MET A 1 11.21 -3.37 -4.14
N THR A 2 10.60 -2.19 -3.95
CA THR A 2 9.20 -2.01 -3.61
C THR A 2 8.45 -2.01 -4.94
N ASP A 3 8.45 -3.13 -5.65
CA ASP A 3 7.88 -3.23 -7.03
C ASP A 3 6.37 -3.00 -7.11
N MET A 4 5.71 -2.70 -5.98
CA MET A 4 4.30 -2.33 -5.95
C MET A 4 4.10 -0.81 -5.99
N ASP A 5 5.03 -0.03 -5.43
CA ASP A 5 4.98 1.43 -5.41
C ASP A 5 5.64 1.97 -6.69
N SER A 6 4.81 2.22 -7.70
CA SER A 6 5.28 2.55 -9.05
C SER A 6 5.68 4.02 -9.17
N ASN A 7 5.13 4.89 -8.33
CA ASN A 7 5.44 6.33 -8.33
C ASN A 7 6.50 6.71 -7.28
N GLY A 8 6.85 5.81 -6.36
CA GLY A 8 7.87 6.02 -5.34
C GLY A 8 7.45 7.02 -4.27
N ASP A 9 6.15 7.19 -4.04
CA ASP A 9 5.61 8.14 -3.06
C ASP A 9 5.50 7.55 -1.65
N GLY A 10 5.84 6.26 -1.47
CA GLY A 10 5.72 5.54 -0.20
C GLY A 10 4.29 5.09 0.09
N LYS A 11 3.40 5.09 -0.90
CA LYS A 11 2.01 4.68 -0.80
C LYS A 11 1.63 3.76 -1.96
N LEU A 12 0.54 3.04 -1.79
CA LEU A 12 -0.05 2.20 -2.83
C LEU A 12 -1.45 2.68 -3.15
N SER A 13 -1.65 3.19 -4.36
CA SER A 13 -2.98 3.55 -4.87
C SER A 13 -3.80 2.31 -5.26
N LYS A 14 -5.12 2.46 -5.40
CA LYS A 14 -6.01 1.43 -5.97
C LYS A 14 -5.59 0.88 -7.33
N SER A 15 -4.82 1.67 -8.10
CA SER A 15 -4.30 1.30 -9.42
C SER A 15 -3.04 0.45 -9.33
N GLU A 16 -2.26 0.64 -8.27
CA GLU A 16 -1.02 -0.08 -7.96
C GLU A 16 -1.29 -1.37 -7.20
N VAL A 17 -2.28 -1.37 -6.31
CA VAL A 17 -2.72 -2.60 -5.66
C VAL A 17 -3.45 -3.52 -6.65
N ARG A 18 -3.00 -4.77 -6.69
CA ARG A 18 -3.57 -5.82 -7.54
C ARG A 18 -3.79 -7.10 -6.75
N GLY A 19 -4.69 -7.94 -7.24
CA GLY A 19 -5.00 -9.24 -6.63
C GLY A 19 -5.68 -9.09 -5.25
N PRO A 20 -5.38 -9.96 -4.27
CA PRO A 20 -6.07 -9.98 -2.98
C PRO A 20 -5.89 -8.68 -2.18
N LEU A 21 -4.78 -7.96 -2.38
CA LEU A 21 -4.55 -6.66 -1.74
C LEU A 21 -5.61 -5.62 -2.12
N LYS A 22 -6.18 -5.71 -3.32
CA LYS A 22 -7.27 -4.84 -3.76
C LYS A 22 -8.58 -5.15 -3.02
N ASN A 23 -8.81 -6.42 -2.66
CA ASN A 23 -10.00 -6.82 -1.90
C ASN A 23 -9.88 -6.39 -0.43
N ASP A 24 -8.67 -6.47 0.12
CA ASP A 24 -8.37 -6.01 1.47
C ASP A 24 -8.03 -4.51 1.53
N PHE A 25 -8.03 -3.81 0.39
CA PHE A 25 -7.65 -2.41 0.29
C PHE A 25 -8.44 -1.55 1.28
N SER A 26 -9.76 -1.66 1.25
CA SER A 26 -10.68 -0.95 2.16
C SER A 26 -10.58 -1.41 3.62
N ARG A 27 -9.89 -2.52 3.92
CA ARG A 27 -9.59 -2.94 5.30
C ARG A 27 -8.27 -2.34 5.80
N ILE A 28 -7.36 -2.03 4.87
CA ILE A 28 -6.03 -1.49 5.17
C ILE A 28 -6.04 0.05 5.13
N ASP A 29 -6.76 0.63 4.16
CA ASP A 29 -7.07 2.05 4.01
C ASP A 29 -7.98 2.49 5.18
N ARG A 30 -7.35 2.91 6.27
CA ARG A 30 -8.05 3.28 7.52
C ARG A 30 -8.61 4.69 7.40
N ASN A 31 -7.87 5.57 6.73
CA ASN A 31 -8.27 6.96 6.54
C ASN A 31 -9.29 7.13 5.39
N ASN A 32 -9.54 6.09 4.59
CA ASN A 32 -10.42 6.07 3.42
C ASN A 32 -10.05 7.14 2.39
N ASP A 33 -8.75 7.44 2.25
CA ASP A 33 -8.26 8.40 1.28
C ASP A 33 -8.09 7.81 -0.13
N GLY A 34 -8.24 6.48 -0.28
CA GLY A 34 -8.09 5.78 -1.55
C GLY A 34 -6.66 5.39 -1.88
N PHE A 35 -5.74 5.51 -0.92
CA PHE A 35 -4.35 5.07 -0.95
C PHE A 35 -4.04 4.28 0.32
N ILE A 36 -3.07 3.37 0.25
CA ILE A 36 -2.51 2.74 1.44
C ILE A 36 -1.14 3.33 1.66
N SER A 37 -1.01 4.16 2.70
CA SER A 37 0.24 4.80 3.06
C SER A 37 1.20 3.83 3.77
N GLU A 38 2.50 4.15 3.84
CA GLU A 38 3.47 3.36 4.63
C GLU A 38 3.10 3.24 6.13
N ASP A 39 2.36 4.21 6.66
CA ASP A 39 1.78 4.17 8.01
C ASP A 39 0.58 3.22 8.15
N GLU A 40 -0.08 2.90 7.03
CA GLU A 40 -1.23 2.00 6.97
C GLU A 40 -0.84 0.58 6.58
N LEU A 41 0.24 0.42 5.79
CA LEU A 41 0.85 -0.87 5.53
C LEU A 41 1.56 -1.39 6.79
N PRO A 42 1.45 -2.69 7.10
CA PRO A 42 2.34 -3.29 8.07
C PRO A 42 3.77 -3.22 7.53
N LYS A 43 4.60 -2.36 8.14
CA LYS A 43 6.01 -2.15 7.76
C LYS A 43 6.69 -3.51 7.48
N PRO A 44 7.16 -3.78 6.25
CA PRO A 44 8.07 -4.89 6.06
C PRO A 44 9.30 -4.64 6.94
N PRO A 45 9.92 -5.68 7.55
CA PRO A 45 11.11 -5.49 8.34
C PRO A 45 12.15 -4.82 7.47
N MET A 46 12.46 -3.56 7.77
CA MET A 46 13.51 -2.78 7.10
C MET A 46 14.79 -3.63 7.17
N LYS A 47 15.19 -4.22 6.03
CA LYS A 47 16.49 -4.85 5.94
C LYS A 47 17.51 -3.71 6.01
N LYS A 48 18.24 -3.65 7.13
CA LYS A 48 19.44 -2.83 7.31
C LYS A 48 20.46 -3.10 6.21
#